data_AF-A0A833Z3M9-F1
#
_entry.id   AF-A0A833Z3M9-F1
#
_cell.length_a   1.000
_cell.length_b   1.000
_cell.length_c   1.000
_cell.angle_alpha   90.00
_cell.angle_beta   90.00
_cell.angle_gamma   90.00
#
_symmetry.space_group_name_H-M   'P 1'
#
loop_
_entity.id
_entity.type
_entity.pdbx_description
1 polymer ?
#
loop_
_entity_poly.entity_id
_entity_poly.type
_entity_poly.pdbx_seq_one_letter_code
_entity_poly.pdbx_strand_id
1 'polypeptide(L)'
;MVDDHNVPSLSDMVEFSKDVQKWMAQDDKNIVVIHCMGGKGRTGTMACAYLIACGLFTTAEESLHFFGERRTDRTTSKKFQGVETPSQSRYVGYFADVKNIYNLTLPPRNLLRIKKIVIYSIHGVGKGNGEDLKVQIIMRQKVVFSCSASKNCKIVHDVEKDTVSIHLCNCPILHDDVKVQFLSSVLPKDYDNCPFFFWFHTSFIQNNRLYLSRDKLDNPHKPKTWKIYRPEFAVEIYFDAIDQVVADT
;
A
#
# COMPACT_ATOMS: atom_id res chain seq x y z
N MET A 1 16.24 3.39 -1.88
CA MET A 1 15.96 4.04 -0.57
C MET A 1 14.46 4.14 -0.41
N VAL A 2 13.90 3.78 0.75
CA VAL A 2 12.44 3.81 0.98
C VAL A 2 12.01 5.16 1.51
N ASP A 3 11.13 5.84 0.78
CA ASP A 3 10.54 7.12 1.17
C ASP A 3 9.79 7.01 2.49
N ASP A 4 9.77 8.09 3.27
CA ASP A 4 9.11 8.06 4.57
C ASP A 4 7.61 7.81 4.44
N HIS A 5 7.04 7.03 5.37
CA HIS A 5 5.65 6.57 5.35
C HIS A 5 5.22 5.77 4.10
N ASN A 6 6.16 5.34 3.27
CA ASN A 6 5.92 4.48 2.11
C ASN A 6 6.46 3.06 2.38
N VAL A 7 6.39 2.21 1.35
CA VAL A 7 6.80 0.80 1.38
C VAL A 7 8.05 0.58 0.52
N PRO A 8 8.92 -0.39 0.87
CA PRO A 8 9.93 -0.92 -0.06
C PRO A 8 9.25 -1.58 -1.26
N SER A 9 9.99 -1.76 -2.37
CA SER A 9 9.52 -2.68 -3.41
C SER A 9 9.52 -4.11 -2.88
N LEU A 10 8.61 -4.96 -3.38
CA LEU A 10 8.58 -6.35 -2.93
C LEU A 10 9.88 -7.09 -3.31
N SER A 11 10.52 -6.72 -4.42
CA SER A 11 11.85 -7.21 -4.81
C SER A 11 12.92 -6.84 -3.80
N ASP A 12 12.95 -5.59 -3.32
CA ASP A 12 13.93 -5.15 -2.31
C ASP A 12 13.75 -5.92 -0.99
N MET A 13 12.50 -6.23 -0.61
CA MET A 13 12.23 -7.05 0.58
C MET A 13 12.83 -8.45 0.45
N VAL A 14 12.68 -9.08 -0.72
CA VAL A 14 13.25 -10.40 -1.00
C VAL A 14 14.78 -10.35 -0.98
N GLU A 15 15.38 -9.41 -1.71
CA GLU A 15 16.84 -9.24 -1.75
C GLU A 15 17.42 -8.99 -0.36
N PHE A 16 16.83 -8.06 0.39
CA PHE A 16 17.20 -7.80 1.78
C PHE A 16 17.14 -9.07 2.62
N SER A 17 16.03 -9.83 2.56
CA SER A 17 15.88 -11.03 3.38
C SER A 17 16.97 -12.08 3.10
N LYS A 18 17.38 -12.25 1.83
CA LYS A 18 18.45 -13.16 1.41
C LYS A 18 19.82 -12.68 1.88
N ASP A 19 20.11 -11.39 1.75
CA ASP A 19 21.37 -10.82 2.20
C ASP A 19 21.55 -10.95 3.72
N VAL A 20 20.49 -10.63 4.47
CA VAL A 20 20.47 -10.80 5.93
C VAL A 20 20.62 -12.27 6.32
N GLN A 21 19.93 -13.19 5.66
CA GLN A 21 20.10 -14.63 5.91
C GLN A 21 21.55 -15.08 5.67
N LYS A 22 22.15 -14.62 4.57
CA LYS A 22 23.56 -14.94 4.24
C LYS A 22 24.52 -14.37 5.28
N TRP A 23 24.28 -13.17 5.79
CA TRP A 23 25.07 -12.57 6.86
C TRP A 23 24.93 -13.37 8.16
N MET A 24 23.71 -13.68 8.58
CA MET A 24 23.44 -14.40 9.82
C MET A 24 23.91 -15.87 9.79
N ALA A 25 24.09 -16.46 8.61
CA ALA A 25 24.63 -17.81 8.46
C ALA A 25 26.17 -17.90 8.58
N GLN A 26 26.88 -16.77 8.55
CA GLN A 26 28.35 -16.77 8.60
C GLN A 26 28.92 -16.96 10.01
N ASP A 27 28.22 -16.46 11.04
CA ASP A 27 28.66 -16.52 12.44
C ASP A 27 27.43 -16.38 13.35
N ASP A 28 27.36 -17.17 14.43
CA ASP A 28 26.25 -17.16 15.38
C ASP A 28 26.19 -15.88 16.24
N LYS A 29 27.29 -15.11 16.26
CA LYS A 29 27.40 -13.80 16.91
C LYS A 29 27.08 -12.63 15.98
N ASN A 30 26.80 -12.89 14.70
CA ASN A 30 26.47 -11.81 13.77
C ASN A 30 25.18 -11.09 14.20
N ILE A 31 25.19 -9.76 14.06
CA ILE A 31 24.07 -8.89 14.41
C ILE A 31 23.67 -8.10 13.17
N VAL A 32 22.37 -7.86 13.04
CA VAL A 32 21.80 -7.01 11.99
C VAL A 32 21.13 -5.83 12.65
N VAL A 33 21.52 -4.62 12.23
CA VAL A 33 20.93 -3.37 12.71
C VAL A 33 20.12 -2.76 11.58
N ILE A 34 18.80 -2.74 11.74
CA ILE A 34 17.87 -2.13 10.78
C ILE A 34 17.44 -0.78 11.33
N HIS A 35 17.71 0.31 10.61
CA HIS A 35 17.34 1.65 11.06
C HIS A 35 16.60 2.47 9.98
N CYS A 36 15.79 3.41 10.45
CA CYS A 36 15.24 4.51 9.66
C CYS A 36 15.19 5.75 10.56
N MET A 37 14.71 6.90 10.06
CA MET A 37 14.69 8.13 10.86
C MET A 37 13.92 7.99 12.18
N GLY A 38 12.76 7.32 12.18
CA GLY A 38 11.94 7.12 13.38
C GLY A 38 12.09 5.74 14.05
N GLY A 39 12.74 4.79 13.38
CA GLY A 39 12.82 3.39 13.84
C GLY A 39 11.45 2.71 14.02
N LYS A 40 10.43 3.10 13.24
CA LYS A 40 9.04 2.63 13.34
C LYS A 40 8.56 1.97 12.06
N GLY A 41 7.86 2.68 11.17
CA GLY A 41 7.20 2.10 9.99
C GLY A 41 8.14 1.33 9.05
N ARG A 42 9.17 2.00 8.51
CA ARG A 42 10.12 1.39 7.56
C ARG A 42 10.96 0.28 8.20
N THR A 43 11.54 0.54 9.38
CA THR A 43 12.28 -0.46 10.15
C THR A 43 11.42 -1.67 10.46
N GLY A 44 10.20 -1.45 10.97
CA GLY A 44 9.26 -2.51 11.31
C GLY A 44 8.86 -3.35 10.11
N THR A 45 8.67 -2.73 8.95
CA THR A 45 8.34 -3.45 7.71
C THR A 45 9.43 -4.45 7.34
N MET A 46 10.70 -4.01 7.30
CA MET A 46 11.84 -4.87 6.93
C MET A 46 12.15 -5.89 8.04
N ALA A 47 12.07 -5.49 9.30
CA ALA A 47 12.24 -6.40 10.43
C ALA A 47 11.20 -7.51 10.41
N CYS A 48 9.92 -7.19 10.22
CA CYS A 48 8.87 -8.19 10.14
C CYS A 48 9.05 -9.13 8.95
N ALA A 49 9.42 -8.59 7.78
CA ALA A 49 9.75 -9.42 6.62
C ALA A 49 10.87 -10.42 6.95
N TYR A 50 11.94 -9.97 7.62
CA TYR A 50 13.02 -10.87 8.00
C TYR A 50 12.60 -11.93 9.04
N LEU A 51 11.82 -11.56 10.05
CA LEU A 51 11.32 -12.51 11.06
C LEU A 51 10.45 -13.61 10.41
N ILE A 52 9.74 -13.28 9.35
CA ILE A 52 9.02 -14.26 8.52
C ILE A 52 10.00 -15.08 7.66
N ALA A 53 10.97 -14.42 7.03
CA ALA A 53 11.95 -15.08 6.16
C ALA A 53 12.77 -16.15 6.90
N CYS A 54 13.20 -15.87 8.14
CA CYS A 54 13.95 -16.80 8.98
C CYS A 54 13.07 -17.85 9.67
N GLY A 55 11.74 -17.81 9.46
CA GLY A 55 10.81 -18.81 9.98
C GLY A 55 10.43 -18.63 11.44
N LEU A 56 10.72 -17.49 12.07
CA LEU A 56 10.25 -17.22 13.43
C LEU A 56 8.74 -17.00 13.48
N PHE A 57 8.17 -16.40 12.44
CA PHE A 57 6.73 -16.26 12.26
C PHE A 57 6.31 -16.74 10.87
N THR A 58 5.07 -17.20 10.76
CA THR A 58 4.50 -17.63 9.47
C THR A 58 3.52 -16.60 8.92
N THR A 59 2.93 -15.78 9.80
CA THR A 59 1.92 -14.78 9.43
C THR A 59 2.44 -13.36 9.61
N ALA A 60 1.92 -12.44 8.79
CA ALA A 60 2.18 -11.02 8.95
C ALA A 60 1.66 -10.48 10.28
N GLU A 61 0.51 -10.95 10.75
CA GLU A 61 -0.11 -10.51 11.99
C GLU A 61 0.78 -10.78 13.21
N GLU A 62 1.25 -12.02 13.37
CA GLU A 62 2.14 -12.39 14.48
C GLU A 62 3.43 -11.57 14.46
N SER A 63 4.04 -11.43 13.28
CA SER A 63 5.28 -10.68 13.12
C SER A 63 5.10 -9.19 13.44
N LEU A 64 4.02 -8.57 12.94
CA LEU A 64 3.70 -7.17 13.18
C LEU A 64 3.38 -6.91 14.65
N HIS A 65 2.62 -7.81 15.28
CA HIS A 65 2.29 -7.74 16.70
C HIS A 65 3.57 -7.86 17.54
N PHE A 66 4.41 -8.85 17.28
CA PHE A 66 5.67 -9.04 17.99
C PHE A 66 6.59 -7.83 17.88
N PHE A 67 6.78 -7.29 16.67
CA PHE A 67 7.58 -6.08 16.48
C PHE A 67 7.00 -4.91 17.27
N GLY A 68 5.68 -4.71 17.21
CA GLY A 68 4.99 -3.66 17.95
C GLY A 68 5.20 -3.75 19.46
N GLU A 69 5.10 -4.95 20.03
CA GLU A 69 5.33 -5.19 21.46
C GLU A 69 6.77 -4.94 21.88
N ARG A 70 7.75 -5.34 21.05
CA ARG A 70 9.18 -5.15 21.36
C ARG A 70 9.64 -3.71 21.15
N ARG A 71 9.02 -2.99 20.22
CA ARG A 71 9.39 -1.61 19.92
C ARG A 71 8.71 -0.60 20.84
N THR A 72 7.51 -0.91 21.33
CA THR A 72 6.72 -0.05 22.22
C THR A 72 7.11 -0.30 23.66
N ASP A 73 7.84 0.64 24.25
CA ASP A 73 7.96 0.67 25.70
C ASP A 73 6.63 1.15 26.31
N ARG A 74 5.83 0.17 26.77
CA ARG A 74 4.53 0.42 27.41
C ARG A 74 4.66 1.12 28.78
N THR A 75 5.86 1.22 29.35
CA THR A 75 6.10 1.92 30.62
C THR A 75 6.24 3.43 30.43
N THR A 76 6.71 3.88 29.26
CA THR A 76 6.94 5.30 28.95
C THR A 76 5.93 5.87 27.95
N SER A 77 5.21 5.04 27.19
CA SER A 77 4.18 5.49 26.25
C SER A 77 2.96 4.56 26.20
N LYS A 78 1.75 5.14 26.27
CA LYS A 78 0.48 4.42 26.00
C LYS A 78 0.22 4.21 24.51
N LYS A 79 1.06 4.73 23.61
CA LYS A 79 0.84 4.71 22.16
C LYS A 79 1.65 3.58 21.52
N PHE A 80 0.96 2.63 20.89
CA PHE A 80 1.57 1.55 20.11
C PHE A 80 2.50 2.12 19.02
N GLN A 81 3.73 1.59 18.95
CA GLN A 81 4.82 2.01 18.07
C GLN A 81 5.21 0.93 17.04
N GLY A 82 4.22 0.21 16.51
CA GLY A 82 4.43 -0.74 15.42
C GLY A 82 4.54 -0.09 14.04
N VAL A 83 4.29 -0.89 13.01
CA VAL A 83 4.18 -0.42 11.62
C VAL A 83 3.09 0.66 11.50
N GLU A 84 3.38 1.73 10.76
CA GLU A 84 2.64 2.99 10.85
C GLU A 84 1.52 3.16 9.84
N THR A 85 1.60 2.48 8.69
CA THR A 85 0.62 2.64 7.60
C THR A 85 0.01 1.30 7.18
N PRO A 86 -1.27 1.25 6.80
CA PRO A 86 -1.88 0.06 6.23
C PRO A 86 -1.13 -0.53 5.04
N SER A 87 -0.53 0.30 4.18
CA SER A 87 0.30 -0.19 3.07
C SER A 87 1.53 -0.95 3.53
N GLN A 88 2.23 -0.48 4.56
CA GLN A 88 3.36 -1.23 5.13
C GLN A 88 2.91 -2.59 5.68
N SER A 89 1.81 -2.65 6.42
CA SER A 89 1.25 -3.92 6.91
C SER A 89 0.82 -4.85 5.76
N ARG A 90 0.24 -4.30 4.70
CA ARG A 90 -0.13 -5.05 3.48
C ARG A 90 1.11 -5.68 2.83
N TYR A 91 2.21 -4.94 2.76
CA TYR A 91 3.47 -5.44 2.18
C TYR A 91 4.14 -6.52 3.02
N VAL A 92 4.02 -6.48 4.35
CA VAL A 92 4.40 -7.64 5.20
C VAL A 92 3.51 -8.84 4.89
N GLY A 93 2.21 -8.63 4.63
CA GLY A 93 1.29 -9.66 4.14
C GLY A 93 1.74 -10.28 2.82
N TYR A 94 2.03 -9.44 1.81
CA TYR A 94 2.58 -9.91 0.53
C TYR A 94 3.88 -10.68 0.71
N PHE A 95 4.76 -10.23 1.60
CA PHE A 95 6.01 -10.93 1.87
C PHE A 95 5.80 -12.30 2.54
N ALA A 96 4.80 -12.44 3.43
CA ALA A 96 4.43 -13.73 4.00
C ALA A 96 4.02 -14.72 2.90
N ASP A 97 3.21 -14.29 1.93
CA ASP A 97 2.84 -15.11 0.77
C ASP A 97 4.08 -15.43 -0.09
N VAL A 98 4.98 -14.46 -0.34
CA VAL A 98 6.25 -14.70 -1.03
C VAL A 98 7.07 -15.78 -0.34
N LYS A 99 7.16 -15.77 1.00
CA LYS A 99 7.88 -16.79 1.76
C LYS A 99 7.19 -18.16 1.70
N ASN A 100 5.88 -18.19 1.94
CA ASN A 100 5.14 -19.41 2.22
C ASN A 100 4.64 -20.12 0.95
N ILE A 101 4.22 -19.36 -0.06
CA ILE A 101 3.64 -19.87 -1.30
C ILE A 101 4.72 -19.93 -2.39
N TYR A 102 5.55 -18.89 -2.49
CA TYR A 102 6.52 -18.75 -3.57
C TYR A 102 7.97 -19.05 -3.14
N ASN A 103 8.19 -19.56 -1.91
CA ASN A 103 9.50 -19.95 -1.41
C ASN A 103 10.61 -18.88 -1.60
N LEU A 104 10.35 -17.64 -1.19
CA LEU A 104 11.27 -16.48 -1.35
C LEU A 104 11.63 -16.15 -2.81
N THR A 105 10.75 -16.50 -3.74
CA THR A 105 10.78 -16.04 -5.13
C THR A 105 9.59 -15.11 -5.38
N LEU A 106 9.77 -14.14 -6.28
CA LEU A 106 8.69 -13.21 -6.59
C LEU A 106 7.54 -13.96 -7.30
N PRO A 107 6.27 -13.61 -7.01
CA PRO A 107 5.13 -14.19 -7.69
C PRO A 107 5.17 -13.86 -9.20
N PRO A 108 4.49 -14.66 -10.04
CA PRO A 108 4.36 -14.34 -11.47
C PRO A 108 3.86 -12.92 -11.67
N ARG A 109 4.47 -12.23 -12.64
CA ARG A 109 4.14 -10.84 -12.92
C ARG A 109 2.76 -10.73 -13.53
N ASN A 110 1.92 -9.86 -12.96
CA ASN A 110 0.56 -9.61 -13.45
C ASN A 110 0.49 -8.21 -14.09
N LEU A 111 0.05 -8.13 -15.34
CA LEU A 111 -0.07 -6.87 -16.08
C LEU A 111 -1.52 -6.41 -16.06
N LEU A 112 -1.78 -5.22 -15.52
CA LEU A 112 -3.13 -4.70 -15.31
C LEU A 112 -3.27 -3.27 -15.82
N ARG A 113 -4.48 -2.89 -16.21
CA ARG A 113 -4.87 -1.48 -16.41
C ARG A 113 -5.98 -1.12 -15.45
N ILE A 114 -5.88 0.02 -14.78
CA ILE A 114 -7.00 0.54 -13.97
C ILE A 114 -8.04 1.10 -14.93
N LYS A 115 -9.24 0.51 -14.89
CA LYS A 115 -10.39 0.95 -15.67
C LYS A 115 -11.21 1.97 -14.91
N LYS A 116 -11.48 1.68 -13.63
CA LYS A 116 -12.42 2.42 -12.81
C LYS A 116 -11.97 2.40 -11.35
N ILE A 117 -12.09 3.55 -10.69
CA ILE A 117 -11.98 3.69 -9.25
C ILE A 117 -13.35 4.11 -8.72
N VAL A 118 -13.87 3.40 -7.71
CA VAL A 118 -15.09 3.75 -6.99
C VAL A 118 -14.71 4.19 -5.59
N ILE A 119 -15.24 5.34 -5.17
CA ILE A 119 -15.11 5.86 -3.81
C ILE A 119 -16.50 5.81 -3.17
N TYR A 120 -16.61 5.12 -2.05
CA TYR A 120 -17.84 4.98 -1.27
C TYR A 120 -17.87 6.00 -0.13
N SER A 121 -19.07 6.39 0.30
CA SER A 121 -19.29 7.34 1.40
C SER A 121 -18.62 8.70 1.12
N ILE A 122 -18.82 9.22 -0.09
CA ILE A 122 -18.12 10.42 -0.57
C ILE A 122 -18.74 11.71 -0.03
N HIS A 123 -20.02 11.72 0.34
CA HIS A 123 -20.70 12.88 0.89
C HIS A 123 -19.92 13.47 2.08
N GLY A 124 -19.63 14.78 2.06
CA GLY A 124 -18.81 15.44 3.09
C GLY A 124 -17.29 15.25 2.97
N VAL A 125 -16.82 14.44 2.02
CA VAL A 125 -15.40 14.34 1.66
C VAL A 125 -15.10 15.34 0.54
N GLY A 126 -14.37 16.40 0.88
CA GLY A 126 -14.02 17.45 -0.09
C GLY A 126 -15.27 18.19 -0.54
N LYS A 127 -15.54 18.23 -1.84
CA LYS A 127 -16.81 18.76 -2.37
C LYS A 127 -17.98 17.78 -2.27
N GLY A 128 -17.73 16.54 -1.83
CA GLY A 128 -18.75 15.50 -1.72
C GLY A 128 -19.22 14.90 -3.04
N ASN A 129 -18.57 15.25 -4.16
CA ASN A 129 -18.93 14.80 -5.51
C ASN A 129 -17.71 14.33 -6.34
N GLY A 130 -16.52 14.35 -5.74
CA GLY A 130 -15.26 13.92 -6.36
C GLY A 130 -14.63 14.90 -7.35
N GLU A 131 -15.26 16.04 -7.66
CA GLU A 131 -14.71 17.01 -8.63
C GLU A 131 -13.44 17.70 -8.16
N ASP A 132 -13.23 17.79 -6.84
CA ASP A 132 -12.00 18.33 -6.25
C ASP A 132 -10.84 17.33 -6.25
N LEU A 133 -11.09 16.06 -6.57
CA LEU A 133 -10.10 15.00 -6.54
C LEU A 133 -9.27 14.96 -7.84
N LYS A 134 -7.95 14.89 -7.65
CA LYS A 134 -6.98 14.52 -8.68
C LYS A 134 -6.31 13.22 -8.27
N VAL A 135 -6.25 12.25 -9.18
CA VAL A 135 -5.56 10.98 -8.93
C VAL A 135 -4.19 11.01 -9.61
N GLN A 136 -3.19 10.48 -8.93
CA GLN A 136 -1.88 10.15 -9.47
C GLN A 136 -1.59 8.67 -9.25
N ILE A 137 -1.14 8.01 -10.32
CA ILE A 137 -0.64 6.63 -10.25
C ILE A 137 0.87 6.70 -10.42
N ILE A 138 1.58 6.12 -9.47
CA ILE A 138 3.04 6.15 -9.39
C ILE A 138 3.56 4.71 -9.42
N MET A 139 4.53 4.47 -10.28
CA MET A 139 5.22 3.19 -10.42
C MET A 139 6.70 3.47 -10.64
N ARG A 140 7.59 2.72 -9.97
CA ARG A 140 9.05 2.96 -10.00
C ARG A 140 9.42 4.41 -9.69
N GLN A 141 8.77 5.00 -8.67
CA GLN A 141 8.97 6.38 -8.21
C GLN A 141 8.67 7.47 -9.26
N LYS A 142 7.96 7.13 -10.35
CA LYS A 142 7.54 8.08 -11.39
C LYS A 142 6.02 8.12 -11.48
N VAL A 143 5.47 9.32 -11.61
CA VAL A 143 4.04 9.48 -11.94
C VAL A 143 3.84 8.98 -13.37
N VAL A 144 3.23 7.81 -13.52
CA VAL A 144 2.96 7.18 -14.83
C VAL A 144 1.59 7.60 -15.38
N PHE A 145 0.70 8.06 -14.51
CA PHE A 145 -0.62 8.54 -14.91
C PHE A 145 -1.16 9.58 -13.94
N SER A 146 -1.95 10.52 -14.45
CA SER A 146 -2.73 11.42 -13.62
C SER A 146 -4.04 11.80 -14.32
N CYS A 147 -5.11 11.88 -13.53
CA CYS A 147 -6.41 12.35 -13.98
C CYS A 147 -7.08 13.27 -12.95
N SER A 148 -8.03 14.06 -13.43
CA SER A 148 -8.87 15.00 -12.66
C SER A 148 -10.17 15.22 -13.43
N ALA A 149 -11.15 15.89 -12.82
CA ALA A 149 -12.47 16.12 -13.45
C ALA A 149 -12.42 16.63 -14.91
N SER A 150 -11.40 17.41 -15.27
CA SER A 150 -11.20 17.97 -16.62
C SER A 150 -10.23 17.21 -17.51
N LYS A 151 -9.57 16.14 -17.04
CA LYS A 151 -8.46 15.50 -17.77
C LYS A 151 -8.34 14.00 -17.47
N ASN A 152 -8.24 13.20 -18.54
CA ASN A 152 -7.92 11.76 -18.49
C ASN A 152 -8.87 10.90 -17.64
N CYS A 153 -10.04 11.40 -17.24
CA CYS A 153 -11.09 10.58 -16.65
C CYS A 153 -12.47 11.19 -16.85
N LYS A 154 -13.49 10.37 -16.65
CA LYS A 154 -14.89 10.77 -16.49
C LYS A 154 -15.32 10.46 -15.06
N ILE A 155 -15.81 11.47 -14.34
CA ILE A 155 -16.33 11.33 -12.98
C ILE A 155 -17.86 11.21 -13.06
N VAL A 156 -18.41 10.22 -12.37
CA VAL A 156 -19.86 9.99 -12.24
C VAL A 156 -20.19 9.92 -10.77
N HIS A 157 -21.01 10.85 -10.28
CA HIS A 157 -21.49 10.90 -8.91
C HIS A 157 -22.89 10.28 -8.83
N ASP A 158 -23.02 9.21 -8.05
CA ASP A 158 -24.29 8.56 -7.74
C ASP A 158 -24.71 8.99 -6.33
N VAL A 159 -25.65 9.95 -6.27
CA VAL A 159 -26.11 10.57 -5.02
C VAL A 159 -26.87 9.58 -4.16
N GLU A 160 -27.68 8.70 -4.76
CA GLU A 160 -28.51 7.73 -4.03
C GLU A 160 -27.64 6.68 -3.34
N LYS A 161 -26.55 6.26 -4.00
CA LYS A 161 -25.60 5.29 -3.43
C LYS A 161 -24.48 5.91 -2.61
N ASP A 162 -24.40 7.24 -2.57
CA ASP A 162 -23.29 7.99 -1.97
C ASP A 162 -21.92 7.51 -2.48
N THR A 163 -21.79 7.42 -3.81
CA THR A 163 -20.55 6.96 -4.45
C THR A 163 -20.09 7.88 -5.58
N VAL A 164 -18.78 7.94 -5.78
CA VAL A 164 -18.17 8.51 -6.98
C VAL A 164 -17.43 7.44 -7.75
N SER A 165 -17.70 7.36 -9.05
CA SER A 165 -17.03 6.50 -10.01
C SER A 165 -16.13 7.32 -10.92
N ILE A 166 -14.81 7.14 -10.81
CA ILE A 166 -13.81 7.76 -11.67
C ILE A 166 -13.41 6.73 -12.73
N HIS A 167 -13.87 6.92 -13.96
CA HIS A 167 -13.51 6.10 -15.12
C HIS A 167 -12.25 6.67 -15.76
N LEU A 168 -11.15 5.92 -15.75
CA LEU A 168 -9.86 6.40 -16.25
C LEU A 168 -9.80 6.22 -17.78
N CYS A 169 -9.34 7.26 -18.48
CA CYS A 169 -9.11 7.22 -19.92
C CYS A 169 -7.61 6.97 -20.18
N ASN A 170 -7.28 5.93 -20.95
CA ASN A 170 -5.90 5.63 -21.36
C ASN A 170 -4.92 5.43 -20.19
N CYS A 171 -5.35 4.73 -19.12
CA CYS A 171 -4.41 4.31 -18.07
C CYS A 171 -3.33 3.39 -18.67
N PRO A 172 -2.03 3.62 -18.40
CA PRO A 172 -0.97 2.75 -18.87
C PRO A 172 -1.06 1.37 -18.24
N ILE A 173 -0.32 0.41 -18.81
CA ILE A 173 -0.10 -0.90 -18.20
C ILE A 173 0.68 -0.70 -16.90
N LEU A 174 0.19 -1.32 -15.83
CA LEU A 174 0.78 -1.32 -14.51
C LEU A 174 1.27 -2.72 -14.18
N HIS A 175 2.34 -2.79 -13.38
CA HIS A 175 2.97 -4.03 -12.95
C HIS A 175 3.75 -3.79 -11.66
N ASP A 176 4.12 -4.87 -10.97
CA ASP A 176 4.90 -4.84 -9.73
C ASP A 176 4.23 -3.93 -8.68
N ASP A 177 4.97 -3.04 -8.03
CA ASP A 177 4.54 -2.09 -7.00
C ASP A 177 3.90 -0.82 -7.59
N VAL A 178 2.65 -0.55 -7.19
CA VAL A 178 1.87 0.59 -7.65
C VAL A 178 1.34 1.37 -6.47
N LYS A 179 1.57 2.69 -6.50
CA LYS A 179 0.95 3.65 -5.59
C LYS A 179 -0.16 4.41 -6.29
N VAL A 180 -1.28 4.57 -5.60
CA VAL A 180 -2.39 5.45 -6.02
C VAL A 180 -2.57 6.54 -4.98
N GLN A 181 -2.47 7.78 -5.42
CA GLN A 181 -2.52 8.97 -4.57
C GLN A 181 -3.68 9.87 -4.97
N PHE A 182 -4.46 10.32 -3.98
CA PHE A 182 -5.59 11.21 -4.18
C PHE A 182 -5.24 12.57 -3.61
N LEU A 183 -5.26 13.59 -4.48
CA LEU A 183 -4.94 14.98 -4.19
C LEU A 183 -6.23 15.80 -4.20
N SER A 184 -6.31 16.78 -3.31
CA SER A 184 -7.36 17.80 -3.31
C SER A 184 -6.82 19.06 -2.64
N SER A 185 -7.31 20.23 -3.09
CA SER A 185 -6.96 21.53 -2.50
C SER A 185 -7.79 21.88 -1.28
N VAL A 186 -8.91 21.19 -1.06
CA VAL A 186 -9.87 21.50 0.03
C VAL A 186 -9.81 20.48 1.17
N LEU A 187 -9.20 19.32 0.95
CA LEU A 187 -9.01 18.29 1.96
C LEU A 187 -7.68 18.47 2.71
N PRO A 188 -7.64 18.17 4.02
CA PRO A 188 -6.41 18.22 4.80
C PRO A 188 -5.42 17.17 4.30
N LYS A 189 -4.14 17.51 4.36
CA LYS A 189 -3.03 16.64 3.96
C LYS A 189 -2.33 16.08 5.19
N ASP A 190 -1.79 14.88 5.08
CA ASP A 190 -0.99 14.26 6.14
C ASP A 190 0.25 13.60 5.51
N TYR A 191 0.43 12.28 5.65
CA TYR A 191 1.55 11.60 5.02
C TYR A 191 1.48 11.74 3.50
N ASP A 192 2.67 11.82 2.91
CA ASP A 192 2.85 11.95 1.46
C ASP A 192 2.24 13.23 0.86
N ASN A 193 2.00 14.26 1.69
CA ASN A 193 1.47 15.57 1.29
C ASN A 193 0.15 15.47 0.49
N CYS A 194 -0.70 14.51 0.86
CA CYS A 194 -2.00 14.29 0.23
C CYS A 194 -3.09 13.92 1.25
N PRO A 195 -4.37 14.07 0.88
CA PRO A 195 -5.50 13.56 1.66
C PRO A 195 -5.40 12.08 2.00
N PHE A 196 -5.20 11.22 0.99
CA PHE A 196 -5.02 9.79 1.19
C PHE A 196 -4.36 9.12 -0.01
N PHE A 197 -3.75 7.97 0.25
CA PHE A 197 -3.11 7.13 -0.76
C PHE A 197 -3.12 5.67 -0.32
N PHE A 198 -2.63 4.79 -1.19
CA PHE A 198 -2.31 3.41 -0.83
C PHE A 198 -1.36 2.81 -1.86
N TRP A 199 -0.68 1.73 -1.45
CA TRP A 199 0.13 0.88 -2.29
C TRP A 199 -0.49 -0.50 -2.48
N PHE A 200 -0.31 -1.09 -3.66
CA PHE A 200 -0.62 -2.49 -3.91
C PHE A 200 0.40 -3.09 -4.87
N HIS A 201 0.54 -4.41 -4.87
CA HIS A 201 1.36 -5.12 -5.82
C HIS A 201 0.46 -5.90 -6.79
N THR A 202 0.65 -5.67 -8.09
CA THR A 202 -0.24 -6.19 -9.15
C THR A 202 -0.40 -7.72 -9.14
N SER A 203 0.65 -8.47 -8.83
CA SER A 203 0.61 -9.94 -8.73
C SER A 203 -0.32 -10.50 -7.64
N PHE A 204 -0.77 -9.67 -6.69
CA PHE A 204 -1.69 -10.08 -5.63
C PHE A 204 -3.13 -9.65 -5.88
N ILE A 205 -3.41 -9.05 -7.05
CA ILE A 205 -4.77 -8.70 -7.43
C ILE A 205 -5.49 -9.96 -7.91
N GLN A 206 -6.64 -10.23 -7.29
CA GLN A 206 -7.52 -11.35 -7.62
C GLN A 206 -8.82 -10.81 -8.21
N ASN A 207 -9.45 -11.57 -9.11
CA ASN A 207 -10.75 -11.23 -9.70
C ASN A 207 -10.81 -9.82 -10.34
N ASN A 208 -9.66 -9.32 -10.84
CA ASN A 208 -9.53 -7.98 -11.43
C ASN A 208 -10.10 -6.86 -10.56
N ARG A 209 -9.99 -7.00 -9.23
CA ARG A 209 -10.61 -6.10 -8.27
C ARG A 209 -9.74 -5.93 -7.02
N LEU A 210 -9.67 -4.70 -6.51
CA LEU A 210 -9.08 -4.39 -5.20
C LEU A 210 -10.06 -3.54 -4.40
N TYR A 211 -10.50 -4.02 -3.24
CA TYR A 211 -11.34 -3.26 -2.32
C TYR A 211 -10.55 -2.94 -1.05
N LEU A 212 -10.53 -1.66 -0.66
CA LEU A 212 -9.87 -1.17 0.55
C LEU A 212 -10.85 -0.33 1.36
N SER A 213 -11.21 -0.82 2.55
CA SER A 213 -11.95 -0.03 3.53
C SER A 213 -11.11 1.12 4.10
N ARG A 214 -11.74 2.07 4.78
CA ARG A 214 -11.10 3.23 5.44
C ARG A 214 -9.83 2.85 6.20
N ASP A 215 -9.90 1.80 7.01
CA ASP A 215 -8.80 1.40 7.89
C ASP A 215 -7.65 0.70 7.14
N LYS A 216 -7.84 0.42 5.85
CA LYS A 216 -6.83 -0.10 4.92
C LYS A 216 -6.24 1.00 4.00
N LEU A 217 -6.64 2.25 4.17
CA LEU A 217 -6.13 3.40 3.39
C LEU A 217 -5.13 4.23 4.21
N ASP A 218 -4.06 4.69 3.57
CA ASP A 218 -3.05 5.51 4.22
C ASP A 218 -3.56 6.94 4.38
N ASN A 219 -3.51 7.45 5.62
CA ASN A 219 -4.18 8.64 6.18
C ASN A 219 -5.59 8.40 6.76
N PRO A 220 -6.60 7.84 6.05
CA PRO A 220 -7.94 7.60 6.60
C PRO A 220 -7.98 6.61 7.77
N HIS A 221 -7.00 5.71 7.89
CA HIS A 221 -6.87 4.82 9.05
C HIS A 221 -6.68 5.55 10.39
N LYS A 222 -6.32 6.84 10.38
CA LYS A 222 -6.06 7.60 11.60
C LYS A 222 -7.37 8.15 12.19
N PRO A 223 -7.68 7.91 13.48
CA PRO A 223 -8.91 8.37 14.12
C PRO A 223 -9.20 9.87 14.00
N LYS A 224 -8.15 10.71 13.96
CA LYS A 224 -8.28 12.17 13.78
C LYS A 224 -8.99 12.57 12.48
N THR A 225 -9.06 11.68 11.50
CA THR A 225 -9.65 11.93 10.17
C THR A 225 -11.09 11.44 10.04
N TRP A 226 -11.63 10.73 11.04
CA TRP A 226 -12.91 10.02 10.93
C TRP A 226 -14.15 10.93 10.93
N LYS A 227 -13.98 12.22 11.23
CA LYS A 227 -15.02 13.24 10.98
C LYS A 227 -15.22 13.51 9.49
N ILE A 228 -14.20 13.24 8.67
CA ILE A 228 -14.23 13.39 7.21
C ILE A 228 -14.50 12.03 6.57
N TYR A 229 -13.67 11.02 6.91
CA TYR A 229 -13.79 9.67 6.36
C TYR A 229 -14.62 8.78 7.31
N ARG A 230 -15.91 8.66 7.02
CA ARG A 230 -16.86 7.84 7.79
C ARG A 230 -16.53 6.34 7.74
N PRO A 231 -17.09 5.50 8.63
CA PRO A 231 -16.77 4.06 8.68
C PRO A 231 -16.95 3.32 7.34
N GLU A 232 -17.93 3.72 6.54
CA GLU A 232 -18.26 3.13 5.23
C GLU A 232 -17.38 3.68 4.10
N PHE A 233 -16.50 4.65 4.38
CA PHE A 233 -15.57 5.17 3.38
C PHE A 233 -14.66 4.05 2.89
N ALA A 234 -14.63 3.84 1.58
CA ALA A 234 -13.82 2.81 0.97
C ALA A 234 -13.42 3.22 -0.44
N VAL A 235 -12.32 2.66 -0.92
CA VAL A 235 -11.88 2.78 -2.30
C VAL A 235 -11.84 1.40 -2.92
N GLU A 236 -12.37 1.30 -4.13
CA GLU A 236 -12.42 0.08 -4.90
C GLU A 236 -11.88 0.33 -6.31
N ILE A 237 -11.06 -0.58 -6.80
CA ILE A 237 -10.42 -0.47 -8.11
C ILE A 237 -10.83 -1.67 -8.94
N TYR A 238 -11.26 -1.40 -10.16
CA TYR A 238 -11.54 -2.41 -11.17
C TYR A 238 -10.45 -2.33 -12.24
N PHE A 239 -9.91 -3.49 -12.57
CA PHE A 239 -8.85 -3.65 -13.55
C PHE A 239 -9.39 -4.31 -14.82
N ASP A 240 -8.82 -3.96 -15.97
CA ASP A 240 -8.90 -4.83 -17.15
C ASP A 240 -7.65 -5.74 -17.11
N ALA A 241 -7.86 -7.05 -17.25
CA ALA A 241 -6.77 -8.00 -17.45
C ALA A 241 -6.15 -7.79 -18.83
N ILE A 242 -4.83 -7.90 -18.92
CA ILE A 242 -4.13 -7.89 -20.19
C ILE A 242 -3.70 -9.32 -20.45
N ASP A 243 -4.33 -9.95 -21.44
CA ASP A 243 -3.87 -11.25 -21.93
C ASP A 243 -2.42 -11.09 -22.37
N GLN A 244 -1.54 -11.96 -21.85
CA GLN A 244 -0.16 -12.04 -22.30
C GLN A 244 -0.17 -12.57 -23.74
N VAL A 245 -0.32 -11.68 -24.72
CA VAL A 245 0.11 -11.99 -26.08
C VAL A 245 1.62 -12.02 -26.03
N VAL A 246 2.15 -13.25 -26.00
CA VAL A 246 3.51 -13.70 -26.27
C VAL A 246 4.42 -12.56 -26.75
N ALA A 247 5.24 -12.02 -25.86
CA ALA A 247 6.39 -11.21 -26.22
C ALA A 247 7.61 -12.14 -26.31
N ASP A 248 7.58 -13.05 -27.28
CA ASP A 248 8.77 -13.70 -27.84
C ASP A 248 8.88 -13.23 -29.30
N THR A 249 9.64 -12.15 -29.49
CA THR A 249 10.38 -11.81 -30.72
C THR A 249 11.60 -11.01 -30.34
#